data_AF-A0A1T3C739-F1
#
_entry.id   AF-A0A1T3C739-F1
#
_cell.length_a   1.000
_cell.length_b   1.000
_cell.length_c   1.000
_cell.angle_alpha   90.00
_cell.angle_beta   90.00
_cell.angle_gamma   90.00
#
_symmetry.space_group_name_H-M   'P 1'
#
loop_
_entity.id
_entity.type
_entity.pdbx_description
1 polymer ?
#
loop_
_entity_poly.entity_id
_entity_poly.type
_entity_poly.pdbx_seq_one_letter_code
_entity_poly.pdbx_strand_id
1 'polypeptide(L)'
;MFGSFGLANLPPKVKVAPEDIPPPTTICLPRYQPFVQDDVPVDPEHALSNLLKCTGRISAASGAIGLSAIGFDLKLDVQVEELIPDQSFLPDFERWDKLTLEEAREQNQAERRPIRNGNLSPGCHVYAERRRELSNANEDAFRTVRRLAPPKGRQQARLGNAYEFFRCLEFFTMYWDDPSRPPSLPPSPELAPTENGETPAAQESLPPQVTRTSDGGSMPPEYRQNLISAFVKLVAYDFGCNVSMSRLEPRLHLSSPDDHPSPRKSYSPSNCHFLFQSPTTREAARAGLVYGPLGAVSTRPSVNFTTPDIETAQSTDLAREVLAALITAQHRAREGKVETRFGENQWWTSKPRWGGGTGGPIGREIDADSPLGDKDAAPTDSEKAARPAAKRARKTMSIYDAYRMVRPPAFTWDKKARYEAVGRQKGVDYDDVFVISSILHHISILRVRVPDRLLEVLGGSPETDVTRRSWGRVQGWRSQWFDLFDTEQRLAAMRMLWAVMAYQMRKEPEEEEDATMADN
;
A
#
# COMPACT_ATOMS: atom_id res chain seq x y z
N MET A 1 -2.16 17.36 5.06
CA MET A 1 -2.18 16.58 6.31
C MET A 1 -2.31 15.11 5.97
N PHE A 2 -1.20 14.38 5.98
CA PHE A 2 -1.20 12.92 5.86
C PHE A 2 -1.60 12.35 7.22
N GLY A 3 -2.49 11.37 7.26
CA GLY A 3 -2.78 10.66 8.51
C GLY A 3 -1.47 10.08 9.02
N SER A 4 -0.98 10.57 10.16
CA SER A 4 0.02 9.83 10.91
C SER A 4 -0.64 8.52 11.28
N PHE A 5 0.05 7.40 11.08
CA PHE A 5 -0.32 6.17 11.77
C PHE A 5 -0.46 6.55 13.25
N GLY A 6 -1.60 6.24 13.86
CA GLY A 6 -1.81 6.43 15.28
C GLY A 6 -0.83 5.52 15.99
N LEU A 7 0.29 6.06 16.45
CA LEU A 7 1.36 5.25 17.03
C LEU A 7 1.06 5.06 18.52
N ALA A 8 0.78 3.83 18.90
CA ALA A 8 0.81 3.42 20.30
C ALA A 8 2.22 3.64 20.88
N ASN A 9 2.29 4.01 22.15
CA ASN A 9 3.53 3.88 22.92
C ASN A 9 3.98 2.42 22.91
N LEU A 10 5.29 2.16 23.07
CA LEU A 10 5.79 0.81 23.31
C LEU A 10 4.96 0.19 24.46
N PRO A 11 4.22 -0.92 24.25
CA PRO A 11 3.46 -1.51 25.32
C PRO A 11 4.43 -1.89 26.45
N PRO A 12 4.01 -1.74 27.72
CA PRO A 12 4.82 -2.23 28.82
C PRO A 12 5.07 -3.72 28.60
N LYS A 13 6.35 -4.13 28.63
CA LYS A 13 6.70 -5.54 28.47
C LYS A 13 6.07 -6.34 29.61
N VAL A 14 5.13 -7.20 29.27
CA VAL A 14 4.60 -8.20 30.19
C VAL A 14 5.73 -9.20 30.44
N LYS A 15 6.12 -9.38 31.69
CA LYS A 15 7.05 -10.44 32.07
C LYS A 15 6.29 -11.75 31.95
N VAL A 16 6.63 -12.54 30.94
CA VAL A 16 6.12 -13.90 30.74
C VAL A 16 7.18 -14.86 31.27
N ALA A 17 6.78 -15.91 31.98
CA ALA A 17 7.72 -16.92 32.44
C ALA A 17 8.34 -17.64 31.23
N PRO A 18 9.63 -17.98 31.22
CA PRO A 18 10.28 -18.58 30.05
C PRO A 18 9.57 -19.82 29.49
N GLU A 19 8.98 -20.64 30.37
CA GLU A 19 8.19 -21.83 30.07
C GLU A 19 6.87 -21.54 29.34
N ASP A 20 6.31 -20.34 29.50
CA ASP A 20 5.04 -19.92 28.90
C ASP A 20 5.23 -19.27 27.51
N ILE A 21 6.48 -19.07 27.07
CA ILE A 21 6.77 -18.47 25.77
C ILE A 21 6.48 -19.52 24.68
N PRO A 22 5.54 -19.27 23.74
CA PRO A 22 5.24 -20.21 22.67
C PRO A 22 6.47 -20.43 21.77
N PRO A 23 6.60 -21.54 21.03
CA PRO A 23 7.75 -21.77 20.15
C PRO A 23 7.87 -20.69 19.06
N PRO A 24 9.09 -20.40 18.55
CA PRO A 24 9.28 -19.46 17.45
C PRO A 24 8.47 -19.85 16.21
N THR A 25 7.80 -18.88 15.59
CA THR A 25 7.09 -19.13 14.33
C THR A 25 8.08 -19.43 13.21
N THR A 26 7.87 -20.55 12.52
CA THR A 26 8.71 -20.95 11.39
C THR A 26 8.65 -19.91 10.27
N ILE A 27 9.82 -19.48 9.79
CA ILE A 27 9.94 -18.59 8.64
C ILE A 27 9.85 -19.43 7.37
N CYS A 28 8.76 -19.26 6.61
CA CYS A 28 8.58 -19.84 5.29
C CYS A 28 8.27 -18.70 4.31
N LEU A 29 9.17 -18.47 3.36
CA LEU A 29 9.01 -17.41 2.35
C LEU A 29 8.45 -18.03 1.05
N PRO A 30 7.40 -17.46 0.45
CA PRO A 30 6.81 -17.98 -0.77
C PRO A 30 7.78 -17.80 -1.95
N ARG A 31 7.89 -18.87 -2.76
CA ARG A 31 8.74 -18.94 -3.97
C ARG A 31 7.98 -19.49 -5.18
N TYR A 32 6.65 -19.45 -5.16
CA TYR A 32 5.85 -19.85 -6.31
C TYR A 32 6.20 -18.99 -7.52
N GLN A 33 6.61 -19.65 -8.60
CA GLN A 33 7.10 -19.04 -9.82
C GLN A 33 6.29 -19.55 -11.01
N PRO A 34 5.21 -18.86 -11.39
CA PRO A 34 4.50 -19.19 -12.62
C PRO A 34 5.37 -18.84 -13.83
N PHE A 35 5.29 -19.69 -14.84
CA PHE A 35 6.00 -19.55 -16.10
C PHE A 35 5.01 -19.75 -17.24
N VAL A 36 5.10 -18.91 -18.28
CA VAL A 36 4.19 -18.93 -19.43
C VAL A 36 5.01 -18.86 -20.70
N GLN A 37 4.69 -19.75 -21.64
CA GLN A 37 5.21 -19.71 -23.01
C GLN A 37 4.20 -19.01 -23.92
N ASP A 38 4.69 -18.13 -24.79
CA ASP A 38 3.86 -17.26 -25.63
C ASP A 38 2.98 -18.05 -26.63
N ASP A 39 3.45 -19.22 -27.11
CA ASP A 39 2.78 -20.01 -28.14
C ASP A 39 1.79 -21.06 -27.60
N VAL A 40 1.64 -21.19 -26.27
CA VAL A 40 0.78 -22.22 -25.67
C VAL A 40 -0.68 -21.75 -25.68
N PRO A 41 -1.60 -22.47 -26.33
CA PRO A 41 -3.02 -22.13 -26.31
C PRO A 41 -3.57 -22.12 -24.89
N VAL A 42 -4.40 -21.12 -24.59
CA VAL A 42 -5.13 -21.03 -23.33
C VAL A 42 -6.33 -21.96 -23.40
N ASP A 43 -6.51 -22.79 -22.37
CA ASP A 43 -7.73 -23.57 -22.20
C ASP A 43 -8.93 -22.62 -22.12
N PRO A 44 -9.93 -22.74 -23.02
CA PRO A 44 -11.10 -21.88 -23.01
C PRO A 44 -11.81 -21.79 -21.67
N GLU A 45 -11.87 -22.86 -20.86
CA GLU A 45 -12.52 -22.82 -19.55
C GLU A 45 -11.81 -21.87 -18.56
N HIS A 46 -10.50 -21.75 -18.71
CA HIS A 46 -9.61 -20.94 -17.88
C HIS A 46 -9.24 -19.59 -18.52
N ALA A 47 -9.72 -19.31 -19.73
CA ALA A 47 -9.48 -18.05 -20.41
C ALA A 47 -10.10 -16.87 -19.66
N LEU A 48 -9.37 -15.76 -19.55
CA LEU A 48 -9.78 -14.59 -18.76
C LEU A 48 -11.17 -14.08 -19.16
N SER A 49 -11.47 -13.97 -20.45
CA SER A 49 -12.77 -13.50 -20.94
C SER A 49 -13.93 -14.40 -20.48
N ASN A 50 -13.71 -15.71 -20.37
CA ASN A 50 -14.70 -16.65 -19.85
C ASN A 50 -14.80 -16.59 -18.31
N LEU A 51 -13.69 -16.47 -17.61
CA LEU A 51 -13.70 -16.22 -16.15
C LEU A 51 -14.45 -14.93 -15.79
N LEU A 52 -14.33 -13.90 -16.63
CA LEU A 52 -15.03 -12.63 -16.47
C LEU A 52 -16.55 -12.74 -16.64
N LYS A 53 -17.07 -13.73 -17.40
CA LYS A 53 -18.52 -14.00 -17.50
C LYS A 53 -19.11 -14.49 -16.18
N CYS A 54 -18.30 -15.15 -15.35
CA CYS A 54 -18.67 -15.71 -14.05
C CYS A 54 -18.49 -14.74 -12.87
N THR A 55 -18.12 -13.48 -13.15
CA THR A 55 -17.90 -12.42 -12.15
C THR A 55 -19.08 -12.27 -11.18
N GLY A 56 -18.78 -12.36 -9.87
CA GLY A 56 -19.75 -12.19 -8.78
C GLY A 56 -20.38 -13.47 -8.21
N ARG A 57 -20.06 -14.67 -8.73
CA ARG A 57 -20.56 -15.94 -8.16
C ARG A 57 -19.48 -16.87 -7.61
N ILE A 58 -18.22 -16.75 -8.04
CA ILE A 58 -17.15 -17.70 -7.65
C ILE A 58 -15.80 -16.97 -7.57
N SER A 59 -15.00 -17.26 -6.53
CA SER A 59 -13.58 -16.88 -6.40
C SER A 59 -12.65 -17.66 -7.36
N ALA A 60 -13.16 -18.13 -8.51
CA ALA A 60 -12.49 -19.07 -9.41
C ALA A 60 -11.25 -18.47 -10.11
N ALA A 61 -11.15 -17.14 -10.16
CA ALA A 61 -10.05 -16.42 -10.80
C ALA A 61 -8.94 -15.99 -9.82
N SER A 62 -8.86 -16.60 -8.63
CA SER A 62 -7.78 -16.34 -7.66
C SER A 62 -6.72 -17.44 -7.69
N GLY A 63 -5.49 -17.13 -7.25
CA GLY A 63 -4.39 -18.09 -7.22
C GLY A 63 -3.89 -18.49 -8.62
N ALA A 64 -3.48 -19.75 -8.77
CA ALA A 64 -2.85 -20.26 -9.99
C ALA A 64 -3.70 -20.07 -11.25
N ILE A 65 -5.03 -20.31 -11.18
CA ILE A 65 -5.94 -20.15 -12.32
C ILE A 65 -5.95 -18.70 -12.82
N GLY A 66 -6.08 -17.73 -11.91
CA GLY A 66 -6.07 -16.31 -12.27
C GLY A 66 -4.75 -15.85 -12.85
N LEU A 67 -3.63 -16.30 -12.26
CA LEU A 67 -2.28 -16.00 -12.75
C LEU A 67 -2.05 -16.58 -14.15
N SER A 68 -2.49 -17.82 -14.39
CA SER A 68 -2.42 -18.45 -15.70
C SER A 68 -3.32 -17.74 -16.72
N ALA A 69 -4.53 -17.33 -16.33
CA ALA A 69 -5.48 -16.65 -17.21
C ALA A 69 -4.90 -15.34 -17.78
N ILE A 70 -4.24 -14.53 -16.94
CA ILE A 70 -3.58 -13.29 -17.40
C ILE A 70 -2.23 -13.55 -18.09
N GLY A 71 -1.72 -14.79 -18.04
CA GLY A 71 -0.41 -15.13 -18.58
C GLY A 71 0.74 -14.54 -17.76
N PHE A 72 0.68 -14.67 -16.43
CA PHE A 72 1.70 -14.11 -15.55
C PHE A 72 2.99 -14.94 -15.58
N ASP A 73 4.09 -14.32 -15.97
CA ASP A 73 5.42 -14.91 -16.06
C ASP A 73 6.38 -14.19 -15.11
N LEU A 74 6.88 -14.89 -14.10
CA LEU A 74 7.63 -14.29 -13.00
C LEU A 74 9.10 -14.72 -12.99
N LYS A 75 10.01 -13.73 -12.99
CA LYS A 75 11.42 -13.93 -12.64
C LYS A 75 11.66 -13.60 -11.16
N LEU A 76 12.22 -14.55 -10.42
CA LEU A 76 12.57 -14.38 -9.00
C LEU A 76 14.03 -13.95 -8.82
N ASP A 77 14.32 -13.39 -7.64
CA ASP A 77 15.65 -13.03 -7.15
C ASP A 77 16.46 -12.14 -8.10
N VAL A 78 15.77 -11.20 -8.76
CA VAL A 78 16.39 -10.28 -9.71
C VAL A 78 17.23 -9.22 -9.01
N GLN A 79 18.31 -8.81 -9.66
CA GLN A 79 19.15 -7.69 -9.23
C GLN A 79 18.52 -6.35 -9.62
N VAL A 80 19.08 -5.24 -9.11
CA VAL A 80 18.54 -3.89 -9.33
C VAL A 80 18.52 -3.51 -10.82
N GLU A 81 19.52 -3.96 -11.57
CA GLU A 81 19.72 -3.69 -13.00
C GLU A 81 18.66 -4.36 -13.88
N GLU A 82 18.07 -5.46 -13.40
CA GLU A 82 16.98 -6.14 -14.09
C GLU A 82 15.60 -5.64 -13.61
N LEU A 83 15.49 -5.27 -12.33
CA LEU A 83 14.26 -4.76 -11.73
C LEU A 83 13.88 -3.38 -12.27
N ILE A 84 14.85 -2.54 -12.64
CA ILE A 84 14.58 -1.21 -13.21
C ILE A 84 14.59 -1.29 -14.75
N PRO A 85 13.56 -0.79 -15.46
CA PRO A 85 13.47 -0.93 -16.92
C PRO A 85 14.61 -0.25 -17.69
N ASP A 86 15.05 0.92 -17.23
CA ASP A 86 16.15 1.68 -17.83
C ASP A 86 17.23 1.97 -16.79
N GLN A 87 18.40 1.38 -17.02
CA GLN A 87 19.57 1.44 -16.14
C GLN A 87 20.21 2.83 -16.11
N SER A 88 19.95 3.70 -17.09
CA SER A 88 20.50 5.05 -17.13
C SER A 88 20.04 5.91 -15.94
N PHE A 89 18.90 5.57 -15.35
CA PHE A 89 18.33 6.24 -14.17
C PHE A 89 18.85 5.68 -12.84
N LEU A 90 19.66 4.62 -12.86
CA LEU A 90 20.28 4.09 -11.65
C LEU A 90 21.39 5.02 -11.15
N PRO A 91 21.42 5.32 -9.84
CA PRO A 91 22.60 5.88 -9.21
C PRO A 91 23.80 4.92 -9.29
N ASP A 92 25.01 5.47 -9.31
CA ASP A 92 26.23 4.68 -9.18
C ASP A 92 26.44 4.30 -7.70
N PHE A 93 25.70 3.28 -7.26
CA PHE A 93 25.73 2.79 -5.88
C PHE A 93 27.12 2.30 -5.48
N GLU A 94 27.86 1.66 -6.39
CA GLU A 94 29.22 1.15 -6.12
C GLU A 94 30.19 2.28 -5.80
N ARG A 95 30.09 3.40 -6.51
CA ARG A 95 30.86 4.60 -6.20
C ARG A 95 30.37 5.25 -4.91
N TRP A 96 29.06 5.45 -4.77
CA TRP A 96 28.47 6.07 -3.57
C TRP A 96 28.80 5.28 -2.30
N ASP A 97 28.90 3.95 -2.40
CA ASP A 97 29.16 3.09 -1.27
C ASP A 97 30.60 3.23 -0.72
N LYS A 98 31.54 3.72 -1.54
CA LYS A 98 32.94 3.94 -1.17
C LYS A 98 33.22 5.34 -0.63
N LEU A 99 32.29 6.29 -0.80
CA LEU A 99 32.48 7.67 -0.36
C LEU A 99 32.40 7.78 1.17
N THR A 100 33.30 8.58 1.73
CA THR A 100 33.13 9.13 3.09
C THR A 100 31.99 10.16 3.09
N LEU A 101 31.46 10.51 4.27
CA LEU A 101 30.40 11.53 4.35
C LEU A 101 30.87 12.91 3.86
N GLU A 102 32.14 13.24 4.06
CA GLU A 102 32.70 14.52 3.63
C GLU A 102 32.79 14.58 2.11
N GLU A 103 33.37 13.56 1.48
CA GLU A 103 33.41 13.45 0.01
C GLU A 103 32.00 13.39 -0.61
N ALA A 104 31.09 12.65 0.02
CA ALA A 104 29.70 12.59 -0.43
C ALA A 104 29.04 13.98 -0.36
N ARG A 105 29.33 14.79 0.67
CA ARG A 105 28.82 16.16 0.77
C ARG A 105 29.34 17.06 -0.35
N GLU A 106 30.61 16.96 -0.69
CA GLU A 106 31.23 17.73 -1.76
C GLU A 106 30.67 17.35 -3.14
N GLN A 107 30.49 16.06 -3.40
CA GLN A 107 30.03 15.54 -4.69
C GLN A 107 28.50 15.59 -4.87
N ASN A 108 27.75 15.81 -3.79
CA ASN A 108 26.28 15.70 -3.77
C ASN A 108 25.57 16.56 -4.82
N GLN A 109 26.01 17.79 -5.08
CA GLN A 109 25.35 18.66 -6.07
C GLN A 109 25.44 18.09 -7.49
N ALA A 110 26.56 17.46 -7.85
CA ALA A 110 26.79 16.91 -9.19
C ALA A 110 25.96 15.64 -9.47
N GLU A 111 25.64 14.88 -8.41
CA GLU A 111 24.92 13.60 -8.50
C GLU A 111 23.39 13.77 -8.51
N ARG A 112 22.89 14.96 -8.18
CA ARG A 112 21.45 15.26 -8.12
C ARG A 112 20.88 15.46 -9.51
N ARG A 113 19.70 14.87 -9.75
CA ARG A 113 19.00 14.94 -11.05
C ARG A 113 17.66 15.64 -10.92
N PRO A 114 17.18 16.38 -11.92
CA PRO A 114 15.82 16.91 -11.93
C PRO A 114 14.78 15.79 -11.78
N ILE A 115 13.82 15.98 -10.89
CA ILE A 115 12.68 15.07 -10.71
C ILE A 115 11.37 15.76 -11.08
N ARG A 116 10.33 14.97 -11.34
CA ARG A 116 9.02 15.42 -11.83
C ARG A 116 8.40 16.57 -11.02
N ASN A 117 8.62 16.60 -9.71
CA ASN A 117 7.97 17.58 -8.83
C ASN A 117 8.62 18.99 -8.87
N GLY A 118 9.59 19.22 -9.75
CA GLY A 118 10.31 20.49 -9.91
C GLY A 118 11.53 20.65 -8.99
N ASN A 119 11.74 19.71 -8.06
CA ASN A 119 12.94 19.69 -7.22
C ASN A 119 14.06 18.86 -7.87
N LEU A 120 15.19 18.79 -7.16
CA LEU A 120 16.27 17.85 -7.44
C LEU A 120 16.07 16.57 -6.62
N SER A 121 16.49 15.43 -7.16
CA SER A 121 16.55 14.14 -6.47
C SER A 121 17.46 14.24 -5.24
N PRO A 122 17.33 13.32 -4.26
CA PRO A 122 18.40 13.13 -3.29
C PRO A 122 19.67 12.63 -4.00
N GLY A 123 20.83 13.10 -3.54
CA GLY A 123 22.15 12.73 -4.06
C GLY A 123 22.92 11.83 -3.09
N CYS A 124 24.20 11.60 -3.39
CA CYS A 124 25.05 10.66 -2.66
C CYS A 124 25.19 10.96 -1.15
N HIS A 125 25.15 12.24 -0.73
CA HIS A 125 25.21 12.60 0.69
C HIS A 125 24.03 12.07 1.49
N VAL A 126 22.79 12.28 0.99
CA VAL A 126 21.58 11.80 1.68
C VAL A 126 21.57 10.27 1.69
N TYR A 127 21.97 9.63 0.60
CA TYR A 127 22.11 8.17 0.55
C TYR A 127 23.09 7.66 1.61
N ALA A 128 24.27 8.26 1.72
CA ALA A 128 25.29 7.87 2.69
C ALA A 128 24.83 8.10 4.15
N GLU A 129 24.05 9.16 4.42
CA GLU A 129 23.40 9.37 5.72
C GLU A 129 22.40 8.27 6.05
N ARG A 130 21.47 7.95 5.13
CA ARG A 130 20.47 6.89 5.33
C ARG A 130 21.12 5.52 5.53
N ARG A 131 22.18 5.24 4.77
CA ARG A 131 22.99 4.03 4.91
C ARG A 131 23.59 3.95 6.31
N ARG A 132 24.29 5.00 6.76
CA ARG A 132 24.89 5.07 8.11
C ARG A 132 23.85 4.90 9.21
N GLU A 133 22.70 5.56 9.10
CA GLU A 133 21.61 5.45 10.06
C GLU A 133 21.07 4.00 10.14
N LEU A 134 20.88 3.33 9.00
CA LEU A 134 20.45 1.94 8.94
C LEU A 134 21.55 0.94 9.33
N SER A 135 22.84 1.29 9.26
CA SER A 135 23.94 0.40 9.66
C SER A 135 24.07 0.20 11.18
N ASN A 136 23.33 0.95 12.01
CA ASN A 136 23.39 0.77 13.47
C ASN A 136 22.96 -0.65 13.89
N ALA A 137 23.72 -1.30 14.76
CA ALA A 137 23.35 -2.62 15.30
C ALA A 137 21.98 -2.57 16.00
N ASN A 138 21.19 -3.64 15.87
CA ASN A 138 19.82 -3.71 16.41
C ASN A 138 19.79 -3.38 17.91
N GLU A 139 20.70 -3.96 18.70
CA GLU A 139 20.76 -3.73 20.15
C GLU A 139 21.07 -2.27 20.50
N ASP A 140 22.02 -1.63 19.83
CA ASP A 140 22.38 -0.23 20.09
C ASP A 140 21.24 0.73 19.66
N ALA A 141 20.55 0.40 18.58
CA ALA A 141 19.38 1.14 18.12
C ALA A 141 18.18 0.98 19.07
N PHE A 142 17.87 -0.25 19.51
CA PHE A 142 16.78 -0.51 20.46
C PHE A 142 17.03 0.14 21.82
N ARG A 143 18.28 0.19 22.29
CA ARG A 143 18.65 0.97 23.48
C ARG A 143 18.33 2.44 23.30
N THR A 144 18.65 3.01 22.15
CA THR A 144 18.35 4.42 21.84
C THR A 144 16.84 4.68 21.81
N VAL A 145 16.07 3.82 21.15
CA VAL A 145 14.60 3.89 21.13
C VAL A 145 14.00 3.82 22.54
N ARG A 146 14.52 2.95 23.39
CA ARG A 146 14.09 2.79 24.79
C ARG A 146 14.68 3.83 25.74
N ARG A 147 15.54 4.73 25.24
CA ARG A 147 16.26 5.75 26.04
C ARG A 147 17.12 5.13 27.15
N LEU A 148 17.74 3.98 26.88
CA LEU A 148 18.70 3.32 27.75
C LEU A 148 20.11 3.88 27.51
N ALA A 149 20.95 3.82 28.56
CA ALA A 149 22.35 4.21 28.44
C ALA A 149 23.12 3.30 27.47
N PRO A 150 24.05 3.84 26.68
CA PRO A 150 24.91 3.03 25.82
C PRO A 150 25.81 2.12 26.67
N PRO A 151 26.29 1.00 26.11
CA PRO A 151 27.31 0.17 26.75
C PRO A 151 28.54 1.01 27.15
N LYS A 152 29.23 0.61 28.24
CA LYS A 152 30.43 1.31 28.73
C LYS A 152 31.44 1.50 27.58
N GLY A 153 31.90 2.73 27.38
CA GLY A 153 32.88 3.08 26.34
C GLY A 153 32.31 3.25 24.92
N ARG A 154 31.00 3.06 24.70
CA ARG A 154 30.35 3.33 23.41
C ARG A 154 29.52 4.62 23.46
N GLN A 155 29.44 5.29 22.32
CA GLN A 155 28.50 6.40 22.14
C GLN A 155 27.09 5.87 21.83
N GLN A 156 26.08 6.67 22.11
CA GLN A 156 24.70 6.35 21.75
C GLN A 156 24.52 6.33 20.23
N ALA A 157 23.82 5.32 19.72
CA ALA A 157 23.53 5.18 18.30
C ALA A 157 22.76 6.38 17.77
N ARG A 158 23.22 6.96 16.65
CA ARG A 158 22.53 8.08 15.99
C ARG A 158 21.59 7.53 14.94
N LEU A 159 20.29 7.51 15.26
CA LEU A 159 19.27 6.91 14.40
C LEU A 159 18.69 7.90 13.38
N GLY A 160 18.70 9.20 13.66
CA GLY A 160 18.24 10.23 12.72
C GLY A 160 16.87 9.91 12.09
N ASN A 161 16.82 9.78 10.77
CA ASN A 161 15.60 9.48 10.03
C ASN A 161 15.15 8.02 10.17
N ALA A 162 16.09 7.10 10.45
CA ALA A 162 15.79 5.69 10.73
C ALA A 162 15.23 5.45 12.14
N TYR A 163 15.10 6.46 13.01
CA TYR A 163 14.56 6.30 14.36
C TYR A 163 13.20 5.59 14.36
N GLU A 164 12.30 6.02 13.48
CA GLU A 164 10.95 5.45 13.40
C GLU A 164 10.97 4.00 12.90
N PHE A 165 11.85 3.67 11.96
CA PHE A 165 12.07 2.30 11.51
C PHE A 165 12.52 1.40 12.66
N PHE A 166 13.56 1.79 13.42
CA PHE A 166 14.02 1.00 14.55
C PHE A 166 13.02 0.94 15.69
N ARG A 167 12.19 1.98 15.88
CA ARG A 167 11.09 1.96 16.83
C ARG A 167 10.05 0.91 16.44
N CYS A 168 9.67 0.85 15.16
CA CYS A 168 8.78 -0.19 14.63
C CYS A 168 9.40 -1.60 14.73
N LEU A 169 10.68 -1.74 14.40
CA LEU A 169 11.40 -3.02 14.48
C LEU A 169 11.55 -3.50 15.93
N GLU A 170 11.64 -2.60 16.90
CA GLU A 170 11.69 -2.97 18.32
C GLU A 170 10.38 -3.63 18.77
N PHE A 171 9.21 -3.17 18.31
CA PHE A 171 7.94 -3.86 18.59
C PHE A 171 7.91 -5.30 18.05
N PHE A 172 8.63 -5.58 16.96
CA PHE A 172 8.69 -6.93 16.40
C PHE A 172 9.39 -7.90 17.35
N THR A 173 10.30 -7.42 18.20
CA THR A 173 11.02 -8.27 19.18
C THR A 173 10.11 -8.91 20.24
N MET A 174 8.84 -8.47 20.35
CA MET A 174 7.83 -9.13 21.19
C MET A 174 7.28 -10.42 20.58
N TYR A 175 7.42 -10.59 19.25
CA TYR A 175 6.76 -11.66 18.47
C TYR A 175 7.74 -12.44 17.59
N TRP A 176 8.92 -11.89 17.30
CA TRP A 176 9.97 -12.48 16.49
C TRP A 176 11.28 -12.41 17.26
N ASP A 177 12.04 -13.49 17.17
CA ASP A 177 13.40 -13.51 17.68
C ASP A 177 14.29 -12.71 16.72
N ASP A 178 15.22 -11.93 17.27
CA ASP A 178 16.19 -11.14 16.51
C ASP A 178 17.33 -12.07 16.07
N PRO A 179 17.43 -12.43 14.78
CA PRO A 179 18.40 -13.42 14.29
C PRO A 179 19.86 -12.93 14.40
N SER A 180 20.07 -11.63 14.60
CA SER A 180 21.41 -11.08 14.81
C SER A 180 21.98 -11.38 16.21
N ARG A 181 21.16 -11.93 17.12
CA ARG A 181 21.59 -12.26 18.48
C ARG A 181 22.23 -13.64 18.53
N PRO A 182 23.35 -13.81 19.25
CA PRO A 182 23.88 -15.14 19.50
C PRO A 182 22.86 -15.96 20.31
N PRO A 183 22.75 -17.28 20.05
CA PRO A 183 21.90 -18.15 20.85
C PRO A 183 22.32 -18.06 22.33
N SER A 184 21.35 -17.97 23.24
CA SER A 184 21.63 -17.95 24.66
C SER A 184 22.34 -19.24 25.05
N LEU A 185 23.57 -19.13 25.55
CA LEU A 185 24.29 -20.27 26.10
C LEU A 185 23.48 -20.81 27.30
N PRO A 186 23.39 -22.14 27.47
CA PRO A 186 22.79 -22.71 28.67
C PRO A 186 23.54 -22.20 29.91
N PRO A 187 22.86 -22.01 31.06
CA PRO A 187 23.50 -21.55 32.27
C PRO A 187 24.65 -22.51 32.62
N SER A 188 25.87 -21.97 32.75
CA SER A 188 27.05 -22.75 33.05
C SER A 188 26.88 -23.44 34.42
N PRO A 189 27.09 -24.76 34.53
CA PRO A 189 26.88 -25.50 35.78
C PRO A 189 27.87 -25.14 36.91
N GLU A 190 28.84 -24.24 36.68
CA GLU A 190 29.80 -23.79 37.70
C GLU A 190 29.24 -22.77 38.72
N LEU A 191 27.98 -22.34 38.58
CA LEU A 191 27.30 -21.46 39.56
C LEU A 191 26.25 -22.20 40.41
N ALA A 192 26.55 -23.43 40.82
CA ALA A 192 25.87 -24.02 41.97
C ALA A 192 26.33 -23.26 43.23
N PRO A 193 25.42 -22.81 44.11
CA PRO A 193 25.81 -22.08 45.30
C PRO A 193 26.54 -23.03 46.25
N THR A 194 27.85 -22.87 46.41
CA THR A 194 28.53 -23.39 47.59
C THR A 194 28.00 -22.61 48.79
N GLU A 195 27.38 -23.32 49.72
CA GLU A 195 27.01 -22.83 51.05
C GLU A 195 28.27 -22.36 51.79
N ASN A 196 28.68 -21.12 51.58
CA ASN A 196 29.52 -20.38 52.52
C ASN A 196 29.37 -18.88 52.22
N GLY A 197 28.90 -18.16 53.23
CA GLY A 197 28.62 -16.73 53.16
C GLY A 197 29.90 -15.92 53.08
N GLU A 198 30.28 -15.53 51.87
CA GLU A 198 31.05 -14.31 51.61
C GLU A 198 30.45 -13.66 50.37
N THR A 199 29.97 -12.42 50.50
CA THR A 199 29.46 -11.60 49.40
C THR A 199 30.57 -11.29 48.39
N PRO A 200 30.50 -11.75 47.13
CA PRO A 200 31.33 -11.20 46.08
C PRO A 200 30.62 -9.99 45.48
N ALA A 201 31.39 -8.91 45.35
CA ALA A 201 30.97 -7.67 44.72
C ALA A 201 30.48 -7.88 43.28
N ALA A 202 29.44 -7.13 42.92
CA ALA A 202 29.01 -6.85 41.56
C ALA A 202 28.89 -8.06 40.62
N GLN A 203 27.79 -8.81 40.75
CA GLN A 203 27.19 -9.41 39.56
C GLN A 203 26.88 -8.25 38.59
N GLU A 204 27.69 -8.11 37.53
CA GLU A 204 27.29 -7.34 36.37
C GLU A 204 25.96 -7.90 35.91
N SER A 205 24.88 -7.19 36.21
CA SER A 205 23.55 -7.52 35.73
C SER A 205 23.62 -7.45 34.22
N LEU A 206 23.69 -8.63 33.58
CA LEU A 206 23.46 -8.77 32.15
C LEU A 206 22.21 -7.93 31.83
N PRO A 207 22.29 -6.99 30.87
CA PRO A 207 21.16 -6.14 30.55
C PRO A 207 19.95 -7.02 30.26
N PRO A 208 18.73 -6.62 30.67
CA PRO A 208 17.55 -7.47 30.55
C PRO A 208 17.41 -7.93 29.10
N GLN A 209 17.66 -9.23 28.90
CA GLN A 209 17.67 -9.84 27.58
C GLN A 209 16.24 -9.70 27.05
N VAL A 210 16.12 -9.03 25.90
CA VAL A 210 14.82 -8.89 25.26
C VAL A 210 14.45 -10.23 24.68
N THR A 211 13.58 -10.93 25.38
CA THR A 211 13.01 -12.20 24.93
C THR A 211 11.62 -11.94 24.37
N ARG A 212 11.30 -12.65 23.29
CA ARG A 212 9.97 -12.71 22.68
C ARG A 212 8.94 -13.14 23.73
N THR A 213 7.75 -12.56 23.68
CA THR A 213 6.65 -12.84 24.62
C THR A 213 5.49 -13.59 23.98
N SER A 214 5.43 -13.64 22.65
CA SER A 214 4.33 -14.27 21.90
C SER A 214 4.81 -14.84 20.56
N ASP A 215 3.97 -15.58 19.83
CA ASP A 215 4.30 -16.10 18.50
C ASP A 215 4.05 -15.04 17.40
N GLY A 216 4.68 -15.22 16.24
CA GLY A 216 4.56 -14.31 15.09
C GLY A 216 3.14 -14.23 14.49
N GLY A 217 2.32 -15.27 14.64
CA GLY A 217 0.93 -15.30 14.20
C GLY A 217 0.02 -14.38 15.03
N SER A 218 0.34 -14.20 16.31
CA SER A 218 -0.37 -13.28 17.21
C SER A 218 -0.06 -11.79 16.99
N MET A 219 0.93 -11.46 16.14
CA MET A 219 1.31 -10.06 15.88
C MET A 219 0.17 -9.30 15.16
N PRO A 220 -0.27 -8.14 15.69
CA PRO A 220 -1.24 -7.28 15.01
C PRO A 220 -0.79 -6.87 13.60
N PRO A 221 -1.70 -6.86 12.60
CA PRO A 221 -1.35 -6.50 11.22
C PRO A 221 -0.82 -5.07 11.09
N GLU A 222 -1.26 -4.15 11.94
CA GLU A 222 -0.86 -2.74 11.93
C GLU A 222 0.63 -2.58 12.22
N TYR A 223 1.25 -3.47 13.01
CA TYR A 223 2.69 -3.38 13.30
C TYR A 223 3.52 -3.62 12.04
N ARG A 224 3.10 -4.56 11.19
CA ARG A 224 3.72 -4.80 9.88
C ARG A 224 3.54 -3.62 8.95
N GLN A 225 2.34 -3.03 8.91
CA GLN A 225 2.08 -1.82 8.14
C GLN A 225 2.96 -0.64 8.58
N ASN A 226 3.10 -0.44 9.90
CA ASN A 226 3.92 0.63 10.46
C ASN A 226 5.41 0.45 10.15
N LEU A 227 5.94 -0.77 10.30
CA LEU A 227 7.35 -1.06 9.97
C LEU A 227 7.66 -0.76 8.51
N ILE A 228 6.81 -1.26 7.59
CA ILE A 228 7.02 -1.06 6.15
C ILE A 228 6.78 0.37 5.74
N SER A 229 5.78 1.04 6.32
CA SER A 229 5.58 2.47 6.06
C SER A 229 6.77 3.29 6.55
N ALA A 230 7.32 3.01 7.73
CA ALA A 230 8.50 3.69 8.26
C ALA A 230 9.73 3.45 7.36
N PHE A 231 9.96 2.21 6.94
CA PHE A 231 11.07 1.86 6.04
C PHE A 231 10.92 2.51 4.65
N VAL A 232 9.73 2.46 4.05
CA VAL A 232 9.50 3.07 2.73
C VAL A 232 9.59 4.59 2.82
N LYS A 233 9.02 5.20 3.87
CA LYS A 233 9.07 6.64 4.09
C LYS A 233 10.49 7.16 4.28
N LEU A 234 11.37 6.38 4.93
CA LEU A 234 12.77 6.72 5.13
C LEU A 234 13.48 7.09 3.81
N VAL A 235 13.11 6.43 2.71
CA VAL A 235 13.65 6.70 1.37
C VAL A 235 12.74 7.63 0.59
N ALA A 236 11.46 7.30 0.49
CA ALA A 236 10.52 7.99 -0.41
C ALA A 236 10.29 9.47 -0.04
N TYR A 237 10.46 9.83 1.24
CA TYR A 237 10.26 11.20 1.71
C TYR A 237 11.24 12.18 1.05
N ASP A 238 12.49 11.78 0.85
CA ASP A 238 13.52 12.61 0.20
C ASP A 238 13.23 12.84 -1.30
N PHE A 239 12.40 11.99 -1.91
CA PHE A 239 11.87 12.16 -3.27
C PHE A 239 10.54 12.95 -3.29
N GLY A 240 10.10 13.50 -2.16
CA GLY A 240 8.81 14.19 -2.03
C GLY A 240 7.61 13.26 -2.07
N CYS A 241 7.78 11.98 -1.73
CA CYS A 241 6.73 10.96 -1.74
C CYS A 241 6.42 10.45 -0.34
N ASN A 242 5.22 9.89 -0.15
CA ASN A 242 4.82 9.32 1.13
C ASN A 242 3.86 8.15 0.94
N VAL A 243 3.93 7.16 1.83
CA VAL A 243 2.97 6.06 1.88
C VAL A 243 1.71 6.59 2.54
N SER A 244 0.56 6.39 1.89
CA SER A 244 -0.73 6.75 2.46
C SER A 244 -1.65 5.55 2.47
N MET A 245 -2.37 5.38 3.58
CA MET A 245 -3.54 4.52 3.59
C MET A 245 -4.58 5.05 2.60
N SER A 246 -5.20 4.12 1.88
CA SER A 246 -6.27 4.46 0.94
C SER A 246 -7.50 4.92 1.73
N ARG A 247 -8.06 6.08 1.35
CA ARG A 247 -9.27 6.62 2.00
C ARG A 247 -10.53 5.83 1.64
N LEU A 248 -10.49 5.17 0.49
CA LEU A 248 -11.50 4.26 -0.02
C LEU A 248 -10.86 2.89 -0.18
N GLU A 249 -11.64 1.82 -0.03
CA GLU A 249 -11.14 0.47 -0.23
C GLU A 249 -10.56 0.31 -1.66
N PRO A 250 -9.29 -0.09 -1.80
CA PRO A 250 -8.71 -0.46 -3.09
C PRO A 250 -9.44 -1.64 -3.71
N ARG A 251 -9.86 -1.50 -4.98
CA ARG A 251 -10.69 -2.49 -5.67
C ARG A 251 -10.20 -2.70 -7.09
N LEU A 252 -9.98 -3.95 -7.48
CA LEU A 252 -9.80 -4.32 -8.88
C LEU A 252 -11.19 -4.44 -9.49
N HIS A 253 -11.54 -3.52 -10.38
CA HIS A 253 -12.81 -3.56 -11.08
C HIS A 253 -12.74 -4.52 -12.26
N LEU A 254 -13.76 -5.37 -12.38
CA LEU A 254 -13.86 -6.37 -13.42
C LEU A 254 -15.24 -6.25 -14.08
N SER A 255 -15.30 -6.25 -15.40
CA SER A 255 -16.53 -6.35 -16.15
C SER A 255 -16.58 -7.69 -16.89
N SER A 256 -17.78 -8.26 -17.02
CA SER A 256 -17.99 -9.27 -18.06
C SER A 256 -17.77 -8.65 -19.45
N PRO A 257 -17.45 -9.45 -20.47
CA PRO A 257 -17.39 -9.00 -21.85
C PRO A 257 -18.65 -8.22 -22.28
N ASP A 258 -18.49 -7.17 -23.10
CA ASP A 258 -19.58 -6.29 -23.52
C ASP A 258 -20.62 -6.99 -24.41
N ASP A 259 -20.24 -8.08 -25.09
CA ASP A 259 -21.12 -8.95 -25.88
C ASP A 259 -21.92 -9.94 -25.02
N HIS A 260 -21.64 -10.01 -23.71
CA HIS A 260 -22.35 -10.90 -22.81
C HIS A 260 -23.82 -10.46 -22.62
N PRO A 261 -24.82 -11.36 -22.75
CA PRO A 261 -26.25 -11.00 -22.75
C PRO A 261 -26.74 -10.36 -21.45
N SER A 262 -25.99 -10.51 -20.35
CA SER A 262 -26.26 -9.88 -19.07
C SER A 262 -24.95 -9.29 -18.55
N PRO A 263 -24.59 -8.04 -18.92
CA PRO A 263 -23.33 -7.45 -18.49
C PRO A 263 -23.29 -7.29 -16.97
N ARG A 264 -22.17 -7.69 -16.36
CA ARG A 264 -21.93 -7.65 -14.91
C ARG A 264 -20.69 -6.83 -14.63
N LYS A 265 -20.74 -6.07 -13.53
CA LYS A 265 -19.57 -5.42 -12.94
C LYS A 265 -19.36 -6.01 -11.55
N SER A 266 -18.17 -6.49 -11.28
CA SER A 266 -17.73 -6.96 -9.97
C SER A 266 -16.44 -6.26 -9.57
N TYR A 267 -16.01 -6.52 -8.34
CA TYR A 267 -14.69 -6.10 -7.91
C TYR A 267 -14.08 -7.09 -6.94
N SER A 268 -12.75 -7.12 -6.89
CA SER A 268 -11.97 -7.82 -5.88
C SER A 268 -11.29 -6.79 -4.97
N PRO A 269 -11.59 -6.77 -3.65
CA PRO A 269 -10.96 -5.83 -2.73
C PRO A 269 -9.51 -6.22 -2.42
N SER A 270 -8.72 -5.22 -2.03
CA SER A 270 -7.35 -5.42 -1.53
C SER A 270 -7.06 -4.48 -0.37
N ASN A 271 -6.25 -4.95 0.58
CA ASN A 271 -5.78 -4.13 1.71
C ASN A 271 -4.46 -3.41 1.39
N CYS A 272 -4.11 -3.26 0.11
CA CYS A 272 -2.91 -2.55 -0.27
C CYS A 272 -3.00 -1.05 0.08
N HIS A 273 -1.86 -0.46 0.38
CA HIS A 273 -1.66 0.96 0.48
C HIS A 273 -0.93 1.46 -0.76
N PHE A 274 -0.85 2.77 -0.92
CA PHE A 274 -0.25 3.36 -2.10
C PHE A 274 0.84 4.35 -1.71
N LEU A 275 1.85 4.41 -2.56
CA LEU A 275 2.85 5.46 -2.53
C LEU A 275 2.36 6.61 -3.40
N PHE A 276 2.26 7.81 -2.83
CA PHE A 276 1.85 9.01 -3.55
C PHE A 276 2.93 10.09 -3.46
N GLN A 277 3.01 10.90 -4.52
CA GLN A 277 3.75 12.15 -4.49
C GLN A 277 3.00 13.16 -3.62
N SER A 278 3.76 13.84 -2.76
CA SER A 278 3.26 14.90 -1.91
C SER A 278 2.97 16.16 -2.74
N PRO A 279 1.97 16.96 -2.34
CA PRO A 279 1.66 18.21 -3.03
C PRO A 279 2.81 19.21 -2.93
N THR A 280 3.09 19.87 -4.05
CA THR A 280 4.13 20.90 -4.17
C THR A 280 3.65 22.27 -3.72
N THR A 281 2.34 22.53 -3.77
CA THR A 281 1.73 23.80 -3.34
C THR A 281 1.09 23.71 -1.95
N ARG A 282 1.11 24.84 -1.23
CA ARG A 282 0.55 24.92 0.12
C ARG A 282 -0.97 24.74 0.12
N GLU A 283 -1.64 25.21 -0.93
CA GLU A 283 -3.08 25.12 -1.15
C GLU A 283 -3.50 23.65 -1.32
N ALA A 284 -2.79 22.90 -2.18
CA ALA A 284 -3.02 21.48 -2.38
C ALA A 284 -2.75 20.68 -1.09
N ALA A 285 -1.68 21.02 -0.36
CA ALA A 285 -1.35 20.40 0.92
C ALA A 285 -2.42 20.62 2.00
N ARG A 286 -2.98 21.83 2.09
CA ARG A 286 -4.11 22.17 2.98
C ARG A 286 -5.39 21.47 2.56
N ALA A 287 -5.64 21.34 1.26
CA ALA A 287 -6.77 20.59 0.72
C ALA A 287 -6.63 19.07 0.92
N GLY A 288 -5.44 18.59 1.29
CA GLY A 288 -5.13 17.18 1.51
C GLY A 288 -5.00 16.37 0.22
N LEU A 289 -4.61 17.05 -0.87
CA LEU A 289 -4.42 16.42 -2.19
C LEU A 289 -3.13 15.59 -2.23
N VAL A 290 -3.17 14.52 -3.02
CA VAL A 290 -2.03 13.62 -3.31
C VAL A 290 -2.02 13.25 -4.80
N TYR A 291 -0.85 12.95 -5.35
CA TYR A 291 -0.66 12.68 -6.79
C TYR A 291 -0.12 11.26 -6.99
N GLY A 292 -0.67 10.49 -7.93
CA GLY A 292 -0.24 9.11 -8.20
C GLY A 292 -1.43 8.15 -8.35
N PRO A 293 -1.29 6.87 -7.98
CA PRO A 293 -0.19 6.26 -7.22
C PRO A 293 1.08 6.01 -8.04
N LEU A 294 2.25 6.08 -7.39
CA LEU A 294 3.55 5.68 -7.96
C LEU A 294 3.76 4.16 -7.91
N GLY A 295 3.10 3.50 -6.96
CA GLY A 295 3.27 2.09 -6.66
C GLY A 295 2.36 1.70 -5.50
N ALA A 296 2.30 0.39 -5.23
CA ALA A 296 1.57 -0.14 -4.09
C ALA A 296 2.52 -0.61 -2.99
N VAL A 297 2.05 -0.53 -1.75
CA VAL A 297 2.63 -1.22 -0.61
C VAL A 297 1.60 -2.25 -0.19
N SER A 298 1.91 -3.52 -0.37
CA SER A 298 1.11 -4.57 0.22
C SER A 298 1.77 -4.95 1.55
N THR A 299 1.02 -5.42 2.55
CA THR A 299 1.55 -6.03 3.79
C THR A 299 0.64 -7.20 4.17
N ARG A 300 1.18 -8.42 4.29
CA ARG A 300 0.35 -9.60 4.58
C ARG A 300 0.40 -9.93 6.08
N PRO A 301 -0.76 -10.24 6.70
CA PRO A 301 -0.79 -10.77 8.05
C PRO A 301 -0.46 -12.26 8.10
N SER A 302 -0.56 -12.96 6.97
CA SER A 302 -0.32 -14.40 6.88
C SER A 302 1.11 -14.77 7.27
N VAL A 303 1.22 -15.82 8.08
CA VAL A 303 2.50 -16.41 8.51
C VAL A 303 2.70 -17.84 8.00
N ASN A 304 1.67 -18.43 7.40
CA ASN A 304 1.69 -19.79 6.85
C ASN A 304 1.42 -19.74 5.34
N PHE A 305 2.32 -20.33 4.57
CA PHE A 305 2.28 -20.42 3.11
C PHE A 305 2.38 -21.88 2.61
N THR A 306 1.88 -22.82 3.42
CA THR A 306 1.97 -24.26 3.17
C THR A 306 0.63 -24.99 3.18
N THR A 307 -0.43 -24.36 3.69
CA THR A 307 -1.77 -24.95 3.81
C THR A 307 -2.78 -24.22 2.91
N PRO A 308 -3.69 -24.92 2.21
CA PRO A 308 -3.95 -26.38 2.26
C PRO A 308 -2.84 -27.23 1.64
N ASP A 309 -2.15 -26.70 0.63
CA ASP A 309 -0.92 -27.23 0.06
C ASP A 309 -0.01 -26.04 -0.32
N ILE A 310 1.27 -26.33 -0.57
CA ILE A 310 2.29 -25.31 -0.85
C ILE A 310 1.96 -24.51 -2.11
N GLU A 311 1.50 -25.17 -3.17
CA GLU A 311 1.26 -24.52 -4.46
C GLU A 311 0.07 -23.57 -4.38
N THR A 312 -1.06 -24.05 -3.84
CA THR A 312 -2.27 -23.23 -3.67
C THR A 312 -2.02 -22.06 -2.73
N ALA A 313 -1.34 -22.28 -1.60
CA ALA A 313 -1.06 -21.23 -0.62
C ALA A 313 -0.16 -20.14 -1.20
N GLN A 314 0.94 -20.51 -1.86
CA GLN A 314 1.89 -19.55 -2.41
C GLN A 314 1.38 -18.88 -3.70
N SER A 315 0.65 -19.59 -4.56
CA SER A 315 0.01 -18.98 -5.74
C SER A 315 -1.07 -17.98 -5.35
N THR A 316 -1.84 -18.26 -4.30
CA THR A 316 -2.83 -17.32 -3.74
C THR A 316 -2.15 -16.10 -3.15
N ASP A 317 -1.00 -16.26 -2.49
CA ASP A 317 -0.24 -15.12 -1.97
C ASP A 317 0.31 -14.24 -3.09
N LEU A 318 0.92 -14.84 -4.12
CA LEU A 318 1.38 -14.11 -5.31
C LEU A 318 0.21 -13.39 -6.00
N ALA A 319 -0.96 -14.03 -6.12
CA ALA A 319 -2.13 -13.41 -6.71
C ALA A 319 -2.58 -12.15 -5.95
N ARG A 320 -2.37 -12.05 -4.63
CA ARG A 320 -2.66 -10.82 -3.87
C ARG A 320 -1.71 -9.67 -4.22
N GLU A 321 -0.45 -9.97 -4.54
CA GLU A 321 0.52 -8.96 -4.98
C GLU A 321 0.22 -8.48 -6.40
N VAL A 322 -0.08 -9.41 -7.31
CA VAL A 322 -0.52 -9.10 -8.67
C VAL A 322 -1.83 -8.32 -8.65
N LEU A 323 -2.77 -8.66 -7.75
CA LEU A 323 -3.98 -7.87 -7.52
C LEU A 323 -3.66 -6.42 -7.15
N ALA A 324 -2.72 -6.19 -6.22
CA ALA A 324 -2.28 -4.85 -5.85
C ALA A 324 -1.64 -4.10 -7.04
N ALA A 325 -0.86 -4.79 -7.87
CA ALA A 325 -0.29 -4.22 -9.09
C ALA A 325 -1.38 -3.80 -10.09
N LEU A 326 -2.35 -4.69 -10.37
CA LEU A 326 -3.44 -4.42 -11.29
C LEU A 326 -4.36 -3.30 -10.80
N ILE A 327 -4.62 -3.21 -9.49
CA ILE A 327 -5.36 -2.08 -8.90
C ILE A 327 -4.61 -0.78 -9.13
N THR A 328 -3.28 -0.79 -8.93
CA THR A 328 -2.43 0.38 -9.14
C THR A 328 -2.44 0.79 -10.61
N ALA A 329 -2.34 -0.16 -11.54
CA ALA A 329 -2.46 0.08 -12.98
C ALA A 329 -3.83 0.68 -13.35
N GLN A 330 -4.93 0.13 -12.80
CA GLN A 330 -6.27 0.72 -12.98
C GLN A 330 -6.36 2.13 -12.41
N HIS A 331 -5.76 2.40 -11.24
CA HIS A 331 -5.72 3.73 -10.65
C HIS A 331 -4.95 4.71 -11.53
N ARG A 332 -3.79 4.31 -12.07
CA ARG A 332 -2.97 5.12 -12.98
C ARG A 332 -3.68 5.37 -14.31
N ALA A 333 -4.40 4.38 -14.84
CA ALA A 333 -5.21 4.50 -16.05
C ALA A 333 -6.46 5.40 -15.93
N ARG A 334 -6.74 5.95 -14.74
CA ARG A 334 -7.78 6.97 -14.51
C ARG A 334 -7.31 8.38 -14.83
N GLU A 335 -6.03 8.57 -15.14
CA GLU A 335 -5.49 9.87 -15.56
C GLU A 335 -6.31 10.49 -16.69
N GLY A 336 -6.67 11.76 -16.53
CA GLY A 336 -7.52 12.51 -17.47
C GLY A 336 -8.99 12.04 -17.56
N LYS A 337 -9.40 11.01 -16.82
CA LYS A 337 -10.76 10.45 -16.86
C LYS A 337 -11.63 10.97 -15.71
N VAL A 338 -12.95 10.87 -15.89
CA VAL A 338 -13.96 11.18 -14.87
C VAL A 338 -14.69 9.91 -14.48
N GLU A 339 -14.87 9.70 -13.19
CA GLU A 339 -15.62 8.53 -12.71
C GLU A 339 -17.07 8.60 -13.19
N THR A 340 -17.50 7.56 -13.91
CA THR A 340 -18.90 7.35 -14.27
C THR A 340 -19.53 6.34 -13.32
N ARG A 341 -20.61 6.73 -12.64
CA ARG A 341 -21.24 5.83 -11.65
C ARG A 341 -22.11 4.79 -12.35
N PHE A 342 -22.14 3.58 -11.78
CA PHE A 342 -23.06 2.55 -12.23
C PHE A 342 -24.51 3.05 -12.07
N GLY A 343 -25.31 2.92 -13.12
CA GLY A 343 -26.68 3.43 -13.09
C GLY A 343 -26.80 4.94 -13.18
N GLU A 344 -25.71 5.68 -13.39
CA GLU A 344 -25.80 7.12 -13.65
C GLU A 344 -26.67 7.38 -14.89
N ASN A 345 -27.60 8.32 -14.77
CA ASN A 345 -28.59 8.66 -15.80
C ASN A 345 -29.52 7.51 -16.23
N GLN A 346 -29.51 6.36 -15.54
CA GLN A 346 -30.42 5.27 -15.84
C GLN A 346 -31.82 5.55 -15.27
N TRP A 347 -32.86 5.10 -15.96
CA TRP A 347 -34.25 5.37 -15.55
C TRP A 347 -34.57 4.85 -14.15
N TRP A 348 -33.97 3.72 -13.76
CA TRP A 348 -34.19 3.07 -12.47
C TRP A 348 -33.46 3.77 -11.31
N THR A 349 -32.53 4.70 -11.58
CA THR A 349 -31.90 5.55 -10.56
C THR A 349 -32.43 6.98 -10.52
N SER A 350 -33.06 7.42 -11.61
CA SER A 350 -33.55 8.79 -11.77
C SER A 350 -35.06 8.91 -11.58
N LYS A 351 -35.84 7.84 -11.80
CA LYS A 351 -37.30 7.86 -11.64
C LYS A 351 -37.74 7.13 -10.37
N PRO A 352 -38.65 7.71 -9.55
CA PRO A 352 -39.31 6.99 -8.47
C PRO A 352 -40.08 5.77 -9.00
N ARG A 353 -40.09 4.65 -8.26
CA ARG A 353 -40.81 3.43 -8.68
C ARG A 353 -42.34 3.53 -8.47
N TRP A 354 -43.07 2.71 -9.23
CA TRP A 354 -44.53 2.51 -9.18
C TRP A 354 -45.02 2.00 -7.81
N GLY A 355 -46.24 2.41 -7.41
CA GLY A 355 -47.01 1.80 -6.31
C GLY A 355 -47.45 2.72 -5.17
N GLY A 356 -47.23 4.04 -5.26
CA GLY A 356 -47.81 4.99 -4.31
C GLY A 356 -47.94 6.34 -4.97
N GLY A 357 -49.16 6.85 -5.10
CA GLY A 357 -49.43 8.19 -5.61
C GLY A 357 -48.64 9.27 -4.86
N THR A 358 -48.67 10.49 -5.40
CA THR A 358 -48.14 11.70 -4.73
C THR A 358 -48.81 11.85 -3.36
N GLY A 359 -48.11 11.46 -2.30
CA GLY A 359 -48.45 11.79 -0.92
C GLY A 359 -49.64 11.02 -0.34
N GLY A 360 -49.32 9.90 0.31
CA GLY A 360 -50.09 9.39 1.43
C GLY A 360 -49.10 8.85 2.46
N PRO A 361 -49.04 9.38 3.70
CA PRO A 361 -48.16 8.84 4.73
C PRO A 361 -48.62 7.43 5.08
N ILE A 362 -47.83 6.43 4.68
CA ILE A 362 -47.96 5.06 5.18
C ILE A 362 -47.41 5.06 6.60
N GLY A 363 -48.29 4.85 7.57
CA GLY A 363 -47.93 4.60 8.98
C GLY A 363 -47.86 5.84 9.86
N ARG A 364 -49.01 6.46 10.15
CA ARG A 364 -49.31 6.90 11.52
C ARG A 364 -50.59 6.21 11.94
N GLU A 365 -50.40 5.03 12.54
CA GLU A 365 -51.34 4.56 13.53
C GLU A 365 -51.37 5.63 14.64
N ILE A 366 -52.56 6.17 14.86
CA ILE A 366 -53.08 6.77 16.09
C ILE A 366 -52.04 7.49 16.96
N ASP A 367 -52.09 8.81 16.97
CA ASP A 367 -52.12 9.48 18.27
C ASP A 367 -53.06 10.68 18.22
N ALA A 368 -53.99 10.64 19.16
CA ALA A 368 -55.11 11.54 19.31
C ALA A 368 -54.65 12.92 19.79
N ASP A 369 -55.25 13.96 19.23
CA ASP A 369 -56.06 14.95 19.94
C ASP A 369 -55.97 16.31 19.25
N SER A 370 -57.09 16.65 18.61
CA SER A 370 -57.47 18.02 18.30
C SER A 370 -57.65 18.80 19.61
N PRO A 371 -57.54 20.14 19.56
CA PRO A 371 -58.81 20.85 19.59
C PRO A 371 -58.95 21.88 18.47
N LEU A 372 -60.18 21.88 17.94
CA LEU A 372 -60.76 22.93 17.11
C LEU A 372 -60.88 24.26 17.88
N GLY A 373 -60.88 25.35 17.11
CA GLY A 373 -61.46 26.64 17.47
C GLY A 373 -60.54 27.77 16.99
N ASP A 374 -60.97 28.75 16.21
CA ASP A 374 -62.27 29.11 15.65
C ASP A 374 -61.96 30.03 14.45
N LYS A 375 -62.73 29.92 13.37
CA LYS A 375 -62.67 30.83 12.23
C LYS A 375 -63.84 31.79 12.39
N ASP A 376 -63.57 33.05 12.74
CA ASP A 376 -64.31 34.22 12.23
C ASP A 376 -63.82 35.53 12.87
N ALA A 377 -62.99 36.30 12.13
CA ALA A 377 -62.99 37.77 12.11
C ALA A 377 -62.03 38.29 11.02
N ALA A 378 -62.52 39.20 10.17
CA ALA A 378 -61.81 39.85 9.07
C ALA A 378 -60.94 41.05 9.57
N PRO A 379 -60.10 41.67 8.70
CA PRO A 379 -58.74 42.11 9.03
C PRO A 379 -58.65 43.54 9.57
N THR A 380 -57.56 43.83 10.30
CA THR A 380 -57.10 45.20 10.53
C THR A 380 -55.62 45.33 10.15
N ASP A 381 -55.36 46.24 9.21
CA ASP A 381 -54.04 46.73 8.85
C ASP A 381 -53.44 47.54 10.02
N SER A 382 -52.30 47.10 10.55
CA SER A 382 -51.24 48.02 11.00
C SER A 382 -49.90 47.31 11.14
N GLU A 383 -48.87 48.06 10.79
CA GLU A 383 -47.52 47.66 10.42
C GLU A 383 -46.65 46.98 11.50
N LYS A 384 -45.68 46.21 10.98
CA LYS A 384 -44.30 46.01 11.50
C LYS A 384 -44.14 45.22 12.81
N ALA A 385 -43.91 43.91 12.67
CA ALA A 385 -42.78 43.24 13.33
C ALA A 385 -42.48 41.87 12.69
N ALA A 386 -41.19 41.63 12.47
CA ALA A 386 -40.58 40.31 12.24
C ALA A 386 -41.08 39.50 11.02
N ARG A 387 -40.45 39.73 9.86
CA ARG A 387 -40.31 38.65 8.87
C ARG A 387 -39.57 37.49 9.54
N PRO A 388 -40.14 36.28 9.69
CA PRO A 388 -39.32 35.14 10.05
C PRO A 388 -38.41 34.85 8.86
N ALA A 389 -37.11 34.83 9.11
CA ALA A 389 -36.10 34.43 8.14
C ALA A 389 -36.58 33.16 7.43
N ALA A 390 -36.70 33.21 6.10
CA ALA A 390 -36.96 32.03 5.29
C ALA A 390 -35.84 31.03 5.61
N LYS A 391 -36.12 30.07 6.50
CA LYS A 391 -35.27 28.91 6.70
C LYS A 391 -35.12 28.30 5.32
N ARG A 392 -33.92 28.42 4.73
CA ARG A 392 -33.57 27.69 3.50
C ARG A 392 -34.13 26.30 3.67
N ALA A 393 -35.13 25.94 2.87
CA ALA A 393 -35.74 24.63 2.93
C ALA A 393 -34.59 23.63 2.88
N ARG A 394 -34.40 22.86 3.96
CA ARG A 394 -33.43 21.77 3.95
C ARG A 394 -33.83 20.92 2.77
N LYS A 395 -32.98 20.92 1.73
CA LYS A 395 -33.10 20.09 0.52
C LYS A 395 -32.86 18.61 0.85
N THR A 396 -33.22 18.19 2.06
CA THR A 396 -33.17 16.83 2.52
C THR A 396 -34.55 16.27 2.24
N MET A 397 -34.65 15.47 1.18
CA MET A 397 -35.86 14.72 0.86
C MET A 397 -36.39 14.02 2.12
N SER A 398 -37.71 13.95 2.26
CA SER A 398 -38.35 13.15 3.30
C SER A 398 -37.77 11.73 3.27
N ILE A 399 -37.56 11.11 4.44
CA ILE A 399 -36.97 9.77 4.54
C ILE A 399 -37.73 8.74 3.66
N TYR A 400 -39.02 8.98 3.46
CA TYR A 400 -39.90 8.22 2.58
C TYR A 400 -39.61 8.41 1.09
N ASP A 401 -39.32 9.63 0.65
CA ASP A 401 -38.92 9.92 -0.73
C ASP A 401 -37.51 9.39 -1.02
N ALA A 402 -36.64 9.35 -0.01
CA ALA A 402 -35.34 8.70 -0.12
C ALA A 402 -35.45 7.18 -0.28
N TYR A 403 -36.43 6.52 0.37
CA TYR A 403 -36.67 5.08 0.24
C TYR A 403 -37.24 4.69 -1.13
N ARG A 404 -38.04 5.56 -1.75
CA ARG A 404 -38.65 5.31 -3.07
C ARG A 404 -37.68 5.43 -4.25
N MET A 405 -36.47 5.94 -4.03
CA MET A 405 -35.45 6.13 -5.06
C MET A 405 -34.27 5.17 -4.86
N VAL A 406 -33.97 4.36 -5.87
CA VAL A 406 -32.70 3.63 -5.92
C VAL A 406 -31.62 4.64 -6.30
N ARG A 407 -30.77 5.04 -5.37
CA ARG A 407 -29.66 5.95 -5.71
C ARG A 407 -28.55 5.18 -6.43
N PRO A 408 -27.84 5.81 -7.38
CA PRO A 408 -26.57 5.26 -7.86
C PRO A 408 -25.64 5.02 -6.66
N PRO A 409 -24.77 4.01 -6.72
CA PRO A 409 -23.76 3.78 -5.70
C PRO A 409 -22.87 5.02 -5.51
N ALA A 410 -22.24 5.10 -4.35
CA ALA A 410 -21.27 6.15 -4.07
C ALA A 410 -20.09 6.09 -5.06
N PHE A 411 -19.43 7.24 -5.25
CA PHE A 411 -18.15 7.30 -5.96
C PHE A 411 -17.12 6.39 -5.28
N THR A 412 -16.39 5.65 -6.09
CA THR A 412 -15.32 4.73 -5.68
C THR A 412 -13.93 5.35 -5.84
N TRP A 413 -13.82 6.49 -6.54
CA TRP A 413 -12.57 7.20 -6.71
C TRP A 413 -12.36 8.23 -5.59
N ASP A 414 -11.16 8.21 -4.99
CA ASP A 414 -10.79 9.21 -3.99
C ASP A 414 -10.70 10.62 -4.61
N LYS A 415 -11.59 11.52 -4.16
CA LYS A 415 -11.64 12.92 -4.60
C LYS A 415 -10.39 13.73 -4.24
N LYS A 416 -9.63 13.25 -3.25
CA LYS A 416 -8.37 13.86 -2.80
C LYS A 416 -7.16 13.29 -3.52
N ALA A 417 -7.28 12.16 -4.20
CA ALA A 417 -6.25 11.68 -5.10
C ALA A 417 -6.42 12.33 -6.48
N ARG A 418 -5.30 12.77 -7.05
CA ARG A 418 -5.19 13.06 -8.48
C ARG A 418 -4.53 11.83 -9.11
N TYR A 419 -5.36 11.07 -9.82
CA TYR A 419 -4.93 9.86 -10.49
C TYR A 419 -4.04 10.20 -11.68
N GLU A 420 -2.79 9.78 -11.61
CA GLU A 420 -1.75 10.08 -12.60
C GLU A 420 -0.83 8.86 -12.72
N ALA A 421 -0.42 8.53 -13.94
CA ALA A 421 0.47 7.40 -14.22
C ALA A 421 1.95 7.75 -13.96
N VAL A 422 2.26 8.24 -12.76
CA VAL A 422 3.60 8.74 -12.39
C VAL A 422 4.67 7.66 -12.62
N GLY A 423 5.71 8.01 -13.39
CA GLY A 423 6.81 7.10 -13.73
C GLY A 423 6.53 6.15 -14.90
N ARG A 424 5.33 6.20 -15.51
CA ARG A 424 5.02 5.42 -16.72
C ARG A 424 5.82 5.99 -17.89
N GLN A 425 6.46 5.10 -18.64
CA GLN A 425 7.17 5.47 -19.86
C GLN A 425 6.17 5.96 -20.93
N LYS A 426 6.50 7.04 -21.64
CA LYS A 426 5.69 7.53 -22.77
C LYS A 426 5.88 6.67 -24.03
N GLY A 427 4.83 6.62 -24.86
CA GLY A 427 4.86 5.92 -26.14
C GLY A 427 4.81 4.39 -26.08
N VAL A 428 4.67 3.80 -24.89
CA VAL A 428 4.53 2.35 -24.71
C VAL A 428 3.08 1.97 -24.36
N ASP A 429 2.69 0.77 -24.78
CA ASP A 429 1.38 0.15 -24.60
C ASP A 429 1.25 -0.66 -23.30
N TYR A 430 2.13 -0.39 -22.34
CA TYR A 430 2.15 -1.04 -21.03
C TYR A 430 2.47 -0.03 -19.91
N ASP A 431 2.17 -0.42 -18.68
CA ASP A 431 2.58 0.28 -17.46
C ASP A 431 3.45 -0.64 -16.58
N ASP A 432 4.65 -0.18 -16.24
CA ASP A 432 5.50 -0.82 -15.24
C ASP A 432 5.07 -0.34 -13.84
N VAL A 433 4.51 -1.25 -13.05
CA VAL A 433 4.00 -1.00 -11.70
C VAL A 433 4.89 -1.67 -10.67
N PHE A 434 5.31 -0.91 -9.65
CA PHE A 434 6.07 -1.43 -8.53
C PHE A 434 5.17 -1.72 -7.33
N VAL A 435 5.35 -2.91 -6.75
CA VAL A 435 4.71 -3.34 -5.51
C VAL A 435 5.79 -3.63 -4.48
N ILE A 436 5.77 -2.89 -3.38
CA ILE A 436 6.59 -3.16 -2.21
C ILE A 436 5.81 -4.15 -1.35
N SER A 437 6.38 -5.34 -1.21
CA SER A 437 5.80 -6.46 -0.50
C SER A 437 6.54 -6.74 0.79
N SER A 438 5.81 -7.29 1.75
CA SER A 438 6.26 -7.61 3.08
C SER A 438 5.42 -8.72 3.69
N ILE A 439 6.13 -9.68 4.24
CA ILE A 439 5.65 -10.81 5.02
C ILE A 439 6.58 -10.97 6.22
N LEU A 440 6.04 -11.38 7.36
CA LEU A 440 6.85 -11.51 8.59
C LEU A 440 7.59 -10.17 8.86
N HIS A 441 8.92 -10.21 9.00
CA HIS A 441 9.84 -9.06 9.05
C HIS A 441 10.66 -8.87 7.75
N HIS A 442 10.25 -9.52 6.67
CA HIS A 442 10.92 -9.46 5.37
C HIS A 442 10.23 -8.46 4.44
N ILE A 443 11.00 -7.91 3.50
CA ILE A 443 10.54 -7.03 2.42
C ILE A 443 11.02 -7.57 1.06
N SER A 444 10.20 -7.46 0.02
CA SER A 444 10.59 -7.70 -1.37
C SER A 444 9.96 -6.64 -2.27
N ILE A 445 10.53 -6.43 -3.45
CA ILE A 445 10.01 -5.48 -4.43
C ILE A 445 9.70 -6.24 -5.72
N LEU A 446 8.47 -6.09 -6.19
CA LEU A 446 7.95 -6.70 -7.42
C LEU A 446 7.69 -5.61 -8.45
N ARG A 447 8.30 -5.70 -9.64
CA ARG A 447 7.86 -4.97 -10.83
C ARG A 447 6.88 -5.85 -11.60
N VAL A 448 5.74 -5.32 -11.98
CA VAL A 448 4.77 -5.96 -12.89
C VAL A 448 4.57 -5.06 -14.10
N ARG A 449 4.82 -5.59 -15.29
CA ARG A 449 4.49 -4.95 -16.55
C ARG A 449 3.07 -5.33 -16.94
N VAL A 450 2.17 -4.35 -16.88
CA VAL A 450 0.75 -4.52 -17.17
C VAL A 450 0.44 -3.94 -18.55
N PRO A 451 0.12 -4.76 -19.57
CA PRO A 451 -0.30 -4.25 -20.86
C PRO A 451 -1.62 -3.46 -20.76
N ASP A 452 -1.75 -2.37 -21.51
CA ASP A 452 -2.99 -1.58 -21.57
C ASP A 452 -4.15 -2.44 -22.05
N ARG A 453 -3.89 -3.30 -23.04
CA ARG A 453 -4.87 -4.24 -23.58
C ARG A 453 -5.47 -5.15 -22.51
N LEU A 454 -4.69 -5.57 -21.52
CA LEU A 454 -5.22 -6.36 -20.39
C LEU A 454 -6.22 -5.55 -19.57
N LEU A 455 -5.94 -4.26 -19.32
CA LEU A 455 -6.87 -3.39 -18.58
C LEU A 455 -8.18 -3.18 -19.34
N GLU A 456 -8.14 -3.10 -20.66
CA GLU A 456 -9.34 -3.04 -21.51
C GLU A 456 -10.20 -4.31 -21.38
N VAL A 457 -9.56 -5.49 -21.42
CA VAL A 457 -10.24 -6.79 -21.28
C VAL A 457 -10.85 -6.93 -19.88
N LEU A 458 -10.11 -6.59 -18.83
CA LEU A 458 -10.65 -6.51 -17.46
C LEU A 458 -11.82 -5.51 -17.37
N GLY A 459 -11.81 -4.48 -18.22
CA GLY A 459 -12.88 -3.48 -18.36
C GLY A 459 -14.11 -3.95 -19.14
N GLY A 460 -14.06 -5.11 -19.80
CA GLY A 460 -15.17 -5.69 -20.58
C GLY A 460 -14.93 -5.75 -22.08
N SER A 461 -13.77 -5.30 -22.58
CA SER A 461 -13.46 -5.38 -24.01
C SER A 461 -13.46 -6.86 -24.48
N PRO A 462 -14.13 -7.19 -25.59
CA PRO A 462 -14.22 -8.57 -26.07
C PRO A 462 -12.87 -9.08 -26.58
N GLU A 463 -12.67 -10.40 -26.48
CA GLU A 463 -11.52 -11.10 -27.08
C GLU A 463 -11.94 -11.73 -28.42
N THR A 464 -11.14 -11.51 -29.46
CA THR A 464 -11.41 -12.08 -30.80
C THR A 464 -11.18 -13.59 -30.83
N ASP A 465 -10.14 -14.07 -30.13
CA ASP A 465 -9.80 -15.49 -30.01
C ASP A 465 -9.59 -15.82 -28.54
N VAL A 466 -10.50 -16.61 -27.95
CA VAL A 466 -10.47 -16.98 -26.53
C VAL A 466 -9.31 -17.93 -26.19
N THR A 467 -8.73 -18.60 -27.18
CA THR A 467 -7.59 -19.51 -27.00
C THR A 467 -6.26 -18.76 -26.96
N ARG A 468 -6.26 -17.46 -27.22
CA ARG A 468 -5.07 -16.60 -27.25
C ARG A 468 -5.28 -15.39 -26.34
N ARG A 469 -4.19 -14.88 -25.78
CA ARG A 469 -4.20 -13.65 -25.00
C ARG A 469 -3.88 -12.50 -25.95
N SER A 470 -4.84 -11.63 -26.25
CA SER A 470 -4.59 -10.47 -27.13
C SER A 470 -3.51 -9.52 -26.59
N TRP A 471 -3.27 -9.53 -25.28
CA TRP A 471 -2.22 -8.76 -24.60
C TRP A 471 -0.89 -9.51 -24.46
N GLY A 472 -0.77 -10.73 -25.00
CA GLY A 472 0.41 -11.58 -24.80
C GLY A 472 0.53 -12.09 -23.36
N ARG A 473 1.55 -11.62 -22.63
CA ARG A 473 1.83 -12.03 -21.25
C ARG A 473 2.03 -10.84 -20.32
N VAL A 474 1.83 -11.08 -19.03
CA VAL A 474 2.13 -10.13 -17.96
C VAL A 474 3.47 -10.53 -17.35
N GLN A 475 4.49 -9.69 -17.49
CA GLN A 475 5.83 -9.99 -16.99
C GLN A 475 6.03 -9.45 -15.57
N GLY A 476 6.62 -10.26 -14.72
CA GLY A 476 6.96 -9.92 -13.34
C GLY A 476 8.46 -10.11 -13.05
N TRP A 477 9.02 -9.23 -12.25
CA TRP A 477 10.39 -9.34 -11.73
C TRP A 477 10.37 -9.06 -10.23
N ARG A 478 10.76 -10.02 -9.41
CA ARG A 478 10.81 -9.88 -7.96
C ARG A 478 12.26 -9.91 -7.47
N SER A 479 12.61 -8.98 -6.60
CA SER A 479 13.82 -9.11 -5.78
C SER A 479 13.75 -10.35 -4.89
N GLN A 480 14.87 -10.71 -4.28
CA GLN A 480 14.84 -11.60 -3.12
C GLN A 480 14.04 -10.97 -1.97
N TRP A 481 13.68 -11.78 -0.99
CA TRP A 481 13.17 -11.32 0.29
C TRP A 481 14.34 -10.89 1.18
N PHE A 482 14.33 -9.65 1.64
CA PHE A 482 15.33 -9.08 2.54
C PHE A 482 14.81 -9.07 3.97
N ASP A 483 15.54 -9.66 4.90
CA ASP A 483 15.30 -9.59 6.35
C ASP A 483 15.65 -8.18 6.87
N LEU A 484 14.69 -7.51 7.52
CA LEU A 484 14.90 -6.17 8.09
C LEU A 484 15.68 -6.18 9.42
N PHE A 485 15.81 -7.31 10.11
CA PHE A 485 16.72 -7.46 11.24
C PHE A 485 18.17 -7.57 10.80
N ASP A 486 18.43 -8.18 9.64
CA ASP A 486 19.78 -8.29 9.08
C ASP A 486 20.24 -6.94 8.51
N THR A 487 21.46 -6.53 8.88
CA THR A 487 21.98 -5.21 8.52
C THR A 487 22.34 -5.12 7.04
N GLU A 488 22.93 -6.16 6.46
CA GLU A 488 23.31 -6.16 5.05
C GLU A 488 22.06 -6.22 4.16
N GLN A 489 21.09 -7.07 4.54
CA GLN A 489 19.87 -7.24 3.76
C GLN A 489 18.97 -6.00 3.80
N ARG A 490 18.83 -5.30 4.94
CA ARG A 490 18.04 -4.05 4.97
C ARG A 490 18.71 -2.91 4.22
N LEU A 491 20.05 -2.88 4.13
CA LEU A 491 20.78 -1.93 3.29
C LEU A 491 20.58 -2.25 1.81
N ALA A 492 20.63 -3.52 1.41
CA ALA A 492 20.30 -3.95 0.06
C ALA A 492 18.85 -3.61 -0.33
N ALA A 493 17.88 -3.82 0.59
CA ALA A 493 16.50 -3.40 0.40
C ALA A 493 16.37 -1.87 0.22
N MET A 494 17.17 -1.09 0.96
CA MET A 494 17.19 0.38 0.83
C MET A 494 17.74 0.80 -0.54
N ARG A 495 18.82 0.18 -1.02
CA ARG A 495 19.37 0.39 -2.37
C ARG A 495 18.33 0.09 -3.46
N MET A 496 17.63 -1.04 -3.36
CA MET A 496 16.58 -1.42 -4.31
C MET A 496 15.43 -0.41 -4.31
N LEU A 497 14.95 0.00 -3.13
CA LEU A 497 13.88 0.99 -3.02
C LEU A 497 14.32 2.36 -3.56
N TRP A 498 15.57 2.77 -3.31
CA TRP A 498 16.12 4.02 -3.83
C TRP A 498 16.13 4.04 -5.36
N ALA A 499 16.52 2.94 -5.98
CA ALA A 499 16.50 2.78 -7.43
C ALA A 499 15.09 2.89 -8.01
N VAL A 500 14.09 2.25 -7.37
CA VAL A 500 12.68 2.38 -7.75
C VAL A 500 12.22 3.83 -7.66
N MET A 501 12.56 4.53 -6.57
CA MET A 501 12.17 5.93 -6.40
C MET A 501 12.83 6.85 -7.41
N ALA A 502 14.12 6.66 -7.69
CA ALA A 502 14.86 7.41 -8.70
C ALA A 502 14.26 7.22 -10.09
N TYR A 503 13.90 5.98 -10.44
CA TYR A 503 13.23 5.68 -11.70
C TYR A 503 11.81 6.28 -11.76
N GLN A 504 10.96 6.05 -10.76
CA GLN A 504 9.56 6.50 -10.79
C GLN A 504 9.41 8.04 -10.76
N MET A 505 10.34 8.74 -10.11
CA MET A 505 10.29 10.20 -9.98
C MET A 505 11.15 10.96 -11.00
N ARG A 506 11.79 10.25 -11.94
CA ARG A 506 12.61 10.85 -13.00
C ARG A 506 11.83 11.96 -13.73
N LYS A 507 12.53 13.05 -14.09
CA LYS A 507 11.98 14.01 -15.06
C LYS A 507 12.13 13.37 -16.45
N GLU A 508 11.03 13.15 -17.14
CA GLU A 508 11.08 12.72 -18.54
C GLU A 508 11.45 13.93 -19.41
N PRO A 509 12.18 13.72 -20.53
CA PRO A 509 12.40 14.78 -21.49
C PRO A 509 11.03 15.29 -21.95
N GLU A 510 10.87 16.62 -21.91
CA GLU A 510 9.72 17.27 -22.54
C GLU A 510 9.84 16.94 -24.03
N GLU A 511 8.81 16.31 -24.61
CA GLU A 511 8.65 16.35 -26.06
C GLU A 511 8.57 17.83 -26.40
N GLU A 512 9.49 18.32 -27.23
CA GLU A 512 9.41 19.66 -27.79
C GLU A 512 8.07 19.74 -28.53
N GLU A 513 7.01 20.20 -27.86
CA GLU A 513 5.80 20.67 -28.52
C GLU A 513 6.24 21.78 -29.46
N ASP A 514 6.12 21.52 -30.77
CA ASP A 514 6.31 22.41 -31.90
C ASP A 514 6.26 23.91 -31.55
N ALA A 515 7.41 24.46 -31.16
CA ALA A 515 7.69 25.89 -31.19
C ALA A 515 8.03 26.34 -32.62
N THR A 516 7.33 25.79 -33.62
CA THR A 516 7.40 26.19 -35.03
C THR A 516 6.01 26.44 -35.62
N MET A 517 5.17 27.19 -34.91
CA MET A 517 4.05 27.93 -35.51
C MET A 517 4.03 29.36 -34.98
N ALA A 518 5.17 30.05 -35.11
CA ALA A 518 5.28 31.49 -35.03
C ALA A 518 6.37 31.94 -35.99
N ASP A 519 6.12 31.76 -37.30
CA ASP A 519 6.58 32.65 -38.37
C ASP A 519 6.06 32.11 -39.71
N ASN A 520 4.85 32.56 -40.08
CA ASN A 520 4.48 33.02 -41.43
C ASN A 520 3.05 33.57 -41.45
#